data_AF-A0A4U0V8J0-F1
#
_entry.id   AF-A0A4U0V8J0-F1
#
_cell.length_a   1.000
_cell.length_b   1.000
_cell.length_c   1.000
_cell.angle_alpha   90.00
_cell.angle_beta   90.00
_cell.angle_gamma   90.00
#
_symmetry.space_group_name_H-M   'P 1'
#
loop_
_entity.id
_entity.type
_entity.pdbx_description
1 polymer ?
#
loop_
_entity_poly.entity_id
_entity_poly.type
_entity_poly.pdbx_seq_one_letter_code
_entity_poly.pdbx_strand_id
1 'polypeptide(L)'
;MAGTETNLGREWFAACAEFYTLQARERPHDLGATFEKFFSTSRLLATDSTLLFAAKKKNTLSDEQFATEVDNISGQIMRFKHLVETVFDEPANFVTVSPVAPAPSAEDDITDFRDANFLYGGDYFTMNYVLIDFWAIDMMFRNRLATTTPSPQVAAQLVEIALKECKMFEAVEHCEQKPPGAILGCQASLGIASLFLPRDRKHTDWCRRKFALIEQKGYIYPAALRQHMSELWGVDVNHWWLPHDAGYPSVVRALRDFVQYRASMPRDALTANVSDMSGIFEAMNLAEETGLEEEDLKGSWGSSPEGDVV
;
A
#
# COMPACT_ATOMS: atom_id res chain seq x y z
N MET A 1 1.10 7.74 3.78
CA MET A 1 0.90 7.62 2.32
C MET A 1 1.31 8.93 1.68
N ALA A 2 2.39 8.95 0.92
CA ALA A 2 2.87 10.16 0.25
C ALA A 2 1.87 10.55 -0.85
N GLY A 3 1.39 11.79 -0.82
CA GLY A 3 0.40 12.33 -1.76
C GLY A 3 0.97 12.69 -3.13
N THR A 4 1.83 11.85 -3.69
CA THR A 4 2.31 11.96 -5.08
C THR A 4 1.34 11.25 -6.01
N GLU A 5 1.17 11.78 -7.24
CA GLU A 5 0.47 11.10 -8.33
C GLU A 5 0.96 9.65 -8.44
N THR A 6 0.03 8.72 -8.70
CA THR A 6 0.39 7.31 -8.89
C THR A 6 1.38 7.24 -10.06
N ASN A 7 2.59 6.74 -9.81
CA ASN A 7 3.63 6.63 -10.84
C ASN A 7 3.19 5.77 -12.05
N LEU A 8 2.18 4.93 -11.87
CA LEU A 8 1.56 4.13 -12.93
C LEU A 8 0.16 4.66 -13.23
N GLY A 9 -0.16 4.77 -14.53
CA GLY A 9 -1.50 5.10 -14.98
C GLY A 9 -2.49 3.95 -14.82
N ARG A 10 -3.78 4.26 -14.97
CA ARG A 10 -4.89 3.31 -14.81
C ARG A 10 -4.76 2.10 -15.74
N GLU A 11 -4.25 2.32 -16.95
CA GLU A 11 -4.08 1.32 -18.00
C GLU A 11 -3.23 0.13 -17.55
N TRP A 12 -2.22 0.35 -16.68
CA TRP A 12 -1.43 -0.74 -16.11
C TRP A 12 -2.26 -1.65 -15.21
N PHE A 13 -3.07 -1.05 -14.33
CA PHE A 13 -3.93 -1.82 -13.43
C PHE A 13 -5.04 -2.55 -14.19
N ALA A 14 -5.59 -1.92 -15.22
CA ALA A 14 -6.60 -2.52 -16.10
C ALA A 14 -6.03 -3.72 -16.86
N ALA A 15 -4.87 -3.56 -17.51
CA ALA A 15 -4.19 -4.64 -18.23
C ALA A 15 -3.86 -5.82 -17.31
N CYS A 16 -3.37 -5.56 -16.09
CA CYS A 16 -3.13 -6.61 -15.11
C CYS A 16 -4.42 -7.35 -14.72
N ALA A 17 -5.51 -6.63 -14.44
CA ALA A 17 -6.79 -7.23 -14.08
C ALA A 17 -7.40 -8.06 -15.21
N GLU A 18 -7.31 -7.58 -16.45
CA GLU A 18 -7.74 -8.31 -17.64
C GLU A 18 -6.93 -9.59 -17.84
N PHE A 19 -5.60 -9.51 -17.74
CA PHE A 19 -4.70 -10.66 -17.86
C PHE A 19 -5.04 -11.74 -16.84
N TYR A 20 -5.13 -11.42 -15.55
CA TYR A 20 -5.42 -12.42 -14.52
C TYR A 20 -6.87 -12.92 -14.56
N THR A 21 -7.81 -12.11 -15.07
CA THR A 21 -9.16 -12.57 -15.36
C THR A 21 -9.17 -13.67 -16.43
N LEU A 22 -8.37 -13.51 -17.49
CA LEU A 22 -8.20 -14.53 -18.52
C LEU A 22 -7.51 -15.78 -17.95
N GLN A 23 -6.42 -15.60 -17.20
CA GLN A 23 -5.66 -16.72 -16.62
C GLN A 23 -6.52 -17.58 -15.68
N ALA A 24 -7.31 -16.96 -14.81
CA ALA A 24 -8.22 -17.68 -13.91
C ALA A 24 -9.35 -18.41 -14.67
N ARG A 25 -9.75 -17.89 -15.85
CA ARG A 25 -10.74 -18.55 -16.72
C ARG A 25 -10.14 -19.74 -17.45
N GLU A 26 -8.94 -19.61 -17.99
CA GLU A 26 -8.26 -20.66 -18.74
C GLU A 26 -7.69 -21.76 -17.84
N ARG A 27 -7.38 -21.43 -16.58
CA ARG A 27 -6.80 -22.32 -15.58
C ARG A 27 -7.65 -22.31 -14.31
N PRO A 28 -8.88 -22.84 -14.34
CA PRO A 28 -9.83 -22.74 -13.22
C PRO A 28 -9.39 -23.48 -11.94
N HIS A 29 -8.42 -24.38 -12.04
CA HIS A 29 -7.84 -25.11 -10.90
C HIS A 29 -6.54 -24.48 -10.37
N ASP A 30 -6.07 -23.40 -10.99
CA ASP A 30 -4.90 -22.65 -10.52
C ASP A 30 -5.35 -21.60 -9.50
N LEU A 31 -5.20 -21.94 -8.22
CA LEU A 31 -5.50 -21.03 -7.11
C LEU A 31 -4.65 -19.76 -7.17
N GLY A 32 -3.40 -19.85 -7.63
CA GLY A 32 -2.52 -18.70 -7.79
C GLY A 32 -3.09 -17.69 -8.78
N ALA A 33 -3.51 -18.15 -9.95
CA ALA A 33 -4.20 -17.30 -10.94
C ALA A 33 -5.49 -16.67 -10.37
N THR A 34 -6.23 -17.42 -9.55
CA THR A 34 -7.45 -16.93 -8.89
C THR A 34 -7.15 -15.83 -7.86
N PHE A 35 -6.13 -16.02 -7.01
CA PHE A 35 -5.73 -15.00 -6.04
C PHE A 35 -5.18 -13.74 -6.72
N GLU A 36 -4.37 -13.88 -7.76
CA GLU A 36 -3.87 -12.72 -8.52
C GLU A 36 -4.99 -11.97 -9.24
N LYS A 37 -6.04 -12.66 -9.70
CA LYS A 37 -7.25 -12.01 -10.18
C LYS A 37 -7.91 -11.16 -9.09
N PHE A 38 -8.02 -11.68 -7.86
CA PHE A 38 -8.58 -10.91 -6.75
C PHE A 38 -7.72 -9.68 -6.42
N PHE A 39 -6.40 -9.85 -6.30
CA PHE A 39 -5.51 -8.72 -6.02
C PHE A 39 -5.53 -7.64 -7.11
N SER A 40 -5.47 -8.02 -8.38
CA SER A 40 -5.51 -7.07 -9.49
C SER A 40 -6.86 -6.36 -9.60
N THR A 41 -7.96 -7.07 -9.34
CA THR A 41 -9.31 -6.46 -9.25
C THR A 41 -9.38 -5.44 -8.13
N SER A 42 -8.92 -5.79 -6.92
CA SER A 42 -8.82 -4.88 -5.78
C SER A 42 -8.03 -3.60 -6.12
N ARG A 43 -6.84 -3.76 -6.71
CA ARG A 43 -5.96 -2.63 -7.06
C ARG A 43 -6.56 -1.73 -8.14
N LEU A 44 -7.28 -2.30 -9.11
CA LEU A 44 -8.01 -1.53 -10.11
C LEU A 44 -9.14 -0.70 -9.45
N LEU A 45 -9.94 -1.30 -8.57
CA LEU A 45 -11.00 -0.58 -7.84
C LEU A 45 -10.43 0.56 -6.97
N ALA A 46 -9.30 0.33 -6.31
CA ALA A 46 -8.62 1.36 -5.52
C ALA A 46 -8.11 2.52 -6.40
N THR A 47 -7.60 2.20 -7.58
CA THR A 47 -7.12 3.17 -8.58
C THR A 47 -8.28 3.99 -9.13
N ASP A 48 -9.37 3.33 -9.54
CA ASP A 48 -10.57 3.97 -10.07
C ASP A 48 -11.19 4.91 -9.04
N SER A 49 -11.28 4.48 -7.78
CA SER A 49 -11.69 5.36 -6.68
C SER A 49 -10.78 6.57 -6.54
N THR A 50 -9.46 6.37 -6.51
CA THR A 50 -8.50 7.45 -6.31
C THR A 50 -8.58 8.49 -7.44
N LEU A 51 -8.67 8.03 -8.69
CA LEU A 51 -8.82 8.89 -9.86
C LEU A 51 -10.15 9.66 -9.84
N LEU A 52 -11.26 9.01 -9.48
CA LEU A 52 -12.56 9.67 -9.36
C LEU A 52 -12.54 10.82 -8.34
N PHE A 53 -12.02 10.58 -7.14
CA PHE A 53 -11.92 11.62 -6.11
C PHE A 53 -10.90 12.72 -6.47
N ALA A 54 -9.81 12.37 -7.16
CA ALA A 54 -8.85 13.35 -7.66
C ALA A 54 -9.48 14.27 -8.73
N ALA A 55 -10.21 13.71 -9.68
CA ALA A 55 -10.95 14.45 -10.70
C ALA A 55 -12.00 15.37 -10.07
N LYS A 56 -12.73 14.88 -9.05
CA LYS A 56 -13.67 15.72 -8.29
C LYS A 56 -12.97 16.89 -7.59
N LYS A 57 -11.83 16.64 -6.94
CA LYS A 57 -11.03 17.69 -6.28
C LYS A 57 -10.47 18.72 -7.27
N LYS A 58 -10.12 18.30 -8.50
CA LYS A 58 -9.66 19.17 -9.59
C LYS A 58 -10.83 19.87 -10.33
N ASN A 59 -12.09 19.67 -9.91
CA ASN A 59 -13.31 20.19 -10.55
C ASN A 59 -13.45 19.81 -12.04
N THR A 60 -12.92 18.66 -12.45
CA THR A 60 -12.99 18.18 -13.84
C THR A 60 -14.21 17.29 -14.12
N LEU A 61 -15.06 17.05 -13.11
CA LEU A 61 -16.29 16.26 -13.19
C LEU A 61 -17.46 17.05 -12.59
N SER A 62 -18.63 16.99 -13.23
CA SER A 62 -19.86 17.54 -12.65
C SER A 62 -20.31 16.73 -11.42
N ASP A 63 -21.18 17.31 -10.59
CA ASP A 63 -21.75 16.61 -9.43
C ASP A 63 -22.57 15.38 -9.85
N GLU A 64 -23.33 15.48 -10.94
CA GLU A 64 -24.14 14.37 -11.48
C GLU A 64 -23.27 13.23 -12.00
N GLN A 65 -22.19 13.56 -12.73
CA GLN A 65 -21.23 12.56 -13.20
C GLN A 65 -20.51 11.90 -12.04
N PHE A 66 -20.10 12.68 -11.04
CA PHE A 66 -19.45 12.17 -9.83
C PHE A 66 -20.37 11.22 -9.06
N ALA A 67 -21.64 11.58 -8.84
CA ALA A 67 -22.61 10.72 -8.17
C ALA A 67 -22.82 9.39 -8.93
N THR A 68 -22.96 9.46 -10.26
CA THR A 68 -23.12 8.27 -11.11
C THR A 68 -21.93 7.32 -11.01
N GLU A 69 -20.70 7.85 -11.06
CA GLU A 69 -19.50 7.03 -10.96
C GLU A 69 -19.27 6.49 -9.54
N VAL A 70 -19.63 7.24 -8.50
CA VAL A 70 -19.63 6.76 -7.12
C VAL A 70 -20.55 5.55 -6.98
N ASP A 71 -21.76 5.60 -7.53
CA ASP A 71 -22.71 4.48 -7.47
C ASP A 71 -22.18 3.26 -8.25
N ASN A 72 -21.56 3.48 -9.40
CA ASN A 72 -20.92 2.43 -10.19
C ASN A 72 -19.80 1.72 -9.41
N ILE A 73 -18.84 2.47 -8.87
CA ILE A 73 -17.72 1.92 -8.10
C ILE A 73 -18.23 1.25 -6.82
N SER A 74 -19.19 1.85 -6.12
CA SER A 74 -19.81 1.26 -4.91
C SER A 74 -20.43 -0.10 -5.23
N GLY A 75 -21.16 -0.20 -6.35
CA GLY A 75 -21.74 -1.45 -6.81
C GLY A 75 -20.68 -2.52 -7.14
N GLN A 76 -19.56 -2.12 -7.74
CA GLN A 76 -18.45 -3.03 -8.02
C GLN A 76 -17.77 -3.54 -6.73
N ILE A 77 -17.49 -2.64 -5.77
CA ILE A 77 -16.93 -3.00 -4.46
C ILE A 77 -17.85 -3.99 -3.73
N MET A 78 -19.17 -3.76 -3.73
CA MET A 78 -20.13 -4.65 -3.07
C MET A 78 -20.23 -6.02 -3.73
N ARG A 79 -20.22 -6.09 -5.07
CA ARG A 79 -20.19 -7.38 -5.79
C ARG A 79 -18.89 -8.13 -5.51
N PHE A 80 -17.77 -7.42 -5.53
CA PHE A 80 -16.46 -8.02 -5.28
C PHE A 80 -16.34 -8.50 -3.84
N LYS A 81 -16.82 -7.72 -2.86
CA LYS A 81 -16.95 -8.14 -1.46
C LYS A 81 -17.66 -9.47 -1.32
N HIS A 82 -18.85 -9.58 -1.90
CA HIS A 82 -19.65 -10.80 -1.83
C HIS A 82 -18.90 -11.99 -2.44
N LEU A 83 -18.23 -11.79 -3.58
CA LEU A 83 -17.43 -12.83 -4.22
C LEU A 83 -16.30 -13.30 -3.30
N VAL A 84 -15.45 -12.39 -2.80
CA VAL A 84 -14.30 -12.78 -1.98
C VAL A 84 -14.69 -13.37 -0.63
N GLU A 85 -15.83 -12.97 -0.05
CA GLU A 85 -16.31 -13.53 1.21
C GLU A 85 -16.99 -14.91 1.07
N THR A 86 -17.40 -15.32 -0.14
CA THR A 86 -18.17 -16.56 -0.35
C THR A 86 -17.48 -17.61 -1.22
N VAL A 87 -16.51 -17.24 -2.06
CA VAL A 87 -15.92 -18.14 -3.06
C VAL A 87 -15.24 -19.39 -2.46
N PHE A 88 -14.75 -19.30 -1.23
CA PHE A 88 -14.07 -20.41 -0.53
C PHE A 88 -14.62 -20.61 0.89
N ASP A 89 -15.93 -20.41 1.10
CA ASP A 89 -16.57 -20.42 2.43
C ASP A 89 -16.73 -21.80 3.08
N GLU A 90 -16.26 -22.86 2.43
CA GLU A 90 -16.29 -24.22 2.98
C GLU A 90 -15.48 -24.31 4.29
N PRO A 91 -16.04 -24.86 5.39
CA PRO A 91 -15.35 -24.96 6.68
C PRO A 91 -13.99 -25.66 6.64
N ALA A 92 -13.77 -26.55 5.65
CA ALA A 92 -12.51 -27.27 5.46
C ALA A 92 -11.34 -26.36 5.03
N ASN A 93 -11.61 -25.16 4.52
CA ASN A 93 -10.60 -24.21 4.08
C ASN A 93 -10.02 -23.38 5.24
N PHE A 94 -10.66 -23.42 6.41
CA PHE A 94 -10.28 -22.63 7.58
C PHE A 94 -9.47 -23.45 8.57
N VAL A 95 -8.63 -22.74 9.32
CA VAL A 95 -7.83 -23.30 10.42
C VAL A 95 -8.10 -22.54 11.69
N THR A 96 -8.24 -23.28 12.79
CA THR A 96 -8.33 -22.69 14.12
C THR A 96 -6.93 -22.40 14.64
N VAL A 97 -6.70 -21.16 15.08
CA VAL A 97 -5.44 -20.79 15.72
C VAL A 97 -5.26 -21.60 17.01
N SER A 98 -4.09 -22.21 17.17
CA SER A 98 -3.76 -23.17 18.23
C SER A 98 -4.04 -22.62 19.65
N PRO A 99 -4.50 -23.46 20.59
CA PRO A 99 -4.70 -23.08 22.00
C PRO A 99 -3.41 -22.72 22.75
N VAL A 100 -2.23 -22.91 22.13
CA VAL A 100 -0.92 -22.47 22.68
C VAL A 100 -0.75 -20.94 22.55
N ALA A 101 -1.61 -20.25 21.79
CA ALA A 101 -1.63 -18.80 21.77
C ALA A 101 -1.86 -18.25 23.20
N PRO A 102 -1.14 -17.19 23.63
CA PRO A 102 -1.29 -16.61 24.96
C PRO A 102 -2.76 -16.36 25.28
N ALA A 103 -3.22 -16.63 26.51
CA ALA A 103 -4.62 -16.37 26.87
C ALA A 103 -5.00 -14.90 26.60
N PRO A 104 -6.25 -14.60 26.17
CA PRO A 104 -6.67 -13.24 25.89
C PRO A 104 -6.35 -12.30 27.07
N SER A 105 -5.57 -11.26 26.82
CA SER A 105 -5.26 -10.21 27.78
C SER A 105 -6.27 -9.09 27.64
N ALA A 106 -7.11 -8.89 28.66
CA ALA A 106 -8.07 -7.79 28.67
C ALA A 106 -7.38 -6.42 28.56
N GLU A 107 -6.12 -6.32 28.99
CA GLU A 107 -5.32 -5.09 28.95
C GLU A 107 -4.64 -4.88 27.59
N ASP A 108 -4.11 -5.93 26.97
CA ASP A 108 -3.27 -5.80 25.77
C ASP A 108 -3.97 -6.11 24.44
N ASP A 109 -5.00 -6.97 24.45
CA ASP A 109 -5.62 -7.47 23.23
C ASP A 109 -6.81 -6.58 22.83
N ILE A 110 -6.82 -6.15 21.58
CA ILE A 110 -7.91 -5.35 21.02
C ILE A 110 -8.96 -6.21 20.30
N THR A 111 -8.64 -7.46 19.99
CA THR A 111 -9.51 -8.39 19.25
C THR A 111 -9.33 -9.84 19.72
N ASP A 112 -10.35 -10.67 19.54
CA ASP A 112 -10.22 -12.13 19.65
C ASP A 112 -10.10 -12.75 18.26
N PHE A 113 -8.98 -13.45 18.02
CA PHE A 113 -8.58 -14.02 16.74
C PHE A 113 -8.77 -15.55 16.67
N ARG A 114 -9.40 -16.17 17.67
CA ARG A 114 -9.54 -17.64 17.79
C ARG A 114 -10.76 -18.25 17.10
N ASP A 115 -11.45 -17.47 16.28
CA ASP A 115 -12.61 -17.94 15.54
C ASP A 115 -12.22 -19.04 14.53
N ALA A 116 -12.94 -20.17 14.58
CA ALA A 116 -12.65 -21.34 13.75
C ALA A 116 -12.87 -21.11 12.24
N ASN A 117 -13.73 -20.16 11.85
CA ASN A 117 -14.11 -19.89 10.46
C ASN A 117 -13.64 -18.51 9.99
N PHE A 118 -12.44 -18.11 10.40
CA PHE A 118 -11.92 -16.76 10.10
C PHE A 118 -10.60 -16.78 9.34
N LEU A 119 -9.66 -17.65 9.73
CA LEU A 119 -8.34 -17.73 9.12
C LEU A 119 -8.29 -18.88 8.11
N TYR A 120 -7.94 -18.57 6.86
CA TYR A 120 -7.70 -19.59 5.83
C TYR A 120 -6.36 -20.30 6.04
N GLY A 121 -6.34 -21.62 5.86
CA GLY A 121 -5.13 -22.45 5.96
C GLY A 121 -4.69 -23.09 4.64
N GLY A 122 -3.56 -23.79 4.68
CA GLY A 122 -3.03 -24.55 3.54
C GLY A 122 -2.91 -23.73 2.25
N ASP A 123 -3.36 -24.29 1.13
CA ASP A 123 -3.32 -23.64 -0.18
C ASP A 123 -4.19 -22.38 -0.28
N TYR A 124 -5.13 -22.20 0.66
CA TYR A 124 -6.00 -21.03 0.73
C TYR A 124 -5.44 -19.89 1.59
N PHE A 125 -4.27 -20.06 2.21
CA PHE A 125 -3.70 -19.05 3.12
C PHE A 125 -3.58 -17.65 2.48
N THR A 126 -3.30 -17.58 1.17
CA THR A 126 -3.22 -16.32 0.43
C THR A 126 -4.52 -15.51 0.46
N MET A 127 -5.67 -16.18 0.66
CA MET A 127 -6.96 -15.52 0.80
C MET A 127 -7.02 -14.54 1.98
N ASN A 128 -6.25 -14.80 3.05
CA ASN A 128 -6.13 -13.87 4.17
C ASN A 128 -5.57 -12.51 3.73
N TYR A 129 -4.59 -12.51 2.82
CA TYR A 129 -4.04 -11.28 2.25
C TYR A 129 -5.01 -10.59 1.29
N VAL A 130 -5.75 -11.38 0.48
CA VAL A 130 -6.81 -10.84 -0.39
C VAL A 130 -7.85 -10.09 0.43
N LEU A 131 -8.27 -10.67 1.56
CA LEU A 131 -9.28 -10.08 2.44
C LEU A 131 -8.79 -8.79 3.11
N ILE A 132 -7.59 -8.77 3.70
CA ILE A 132 -7.08 -7.54 4.35
C ILE A 132 -6.79 -6.44 3.34
N ASP A 133 -6.33 -6.76 2.13
CA ASP A 133 -6.13 -5.76 1.08
C ASP A 133 -7.49 -5.18 0.64
N PHE A 134 -8.49 -6.04 0.45
CA PHE A 134 -9.83 -5.62 0.09
C PHE A 134 -10.48 -4.74 1.19
N TRP A 135 -10.40 -5.14 2.45
CA TRP A 135 -10.93 -4.38 3.58
C TRP A 135 -10.30 -3.00 3.69
N ALA A 136 -8.99 -2.90 3.47
CA ALA A 136 -8.29 -1.61 3.48
C ALA A 136 -8.78 -0.68 2.36
N ILE A 137 -9.07 -1.23 1.18
CA ILE A 137 -9.61 -0.49 0.03
C ILE A 137 -11.06 -0.04 0.29
N ASP A 138 -11.92 -0.94 0.79
CA ASP A 138 -13.31 -0.61 1.15
C ASP A 138 -13.34 0.49 2.22
N MET A 139 -12.48 0.38 3.24
CA MET A 139 -12.34 1.38 4.29
C MET A 139 -11.86 2.74 3.75
N MET A 140 -10.85 2.76 2.88
CA MET A 140 -10.39 4.00 2.24
C MET A 140 -11.48 4.64 1.36
N PHE A 141 -12.22 3.83 0.59
CA PHE A 141 -13.32 4.30 -0.25
C PHE A 141 -14.43 4.94 0.59
N ARG A 142 -14.89 4.23 1.63
CA ARG A 142 -15.90 4.73 2.59
C ARG A 142 -15.46 6.02 3.27
N ASN A 143 -14.20 6.08 3.70
CA ASN A 143 -13.66 7.29 4.32
C ASN A 143 -13.69 8.48 3.36
N ARG A 144 -13.28 8.30 2.09
CA ARG A 144 -13.36 9.37 1.08
C ARG A 144 -14.80 9.81 0.82
N LEU A 145 -15.76 8.89 0.77
CA LEU A 145 -17.17 9.25 0.67
C LEU A 145 -17.66 10.05 1.89
N ALA A 146 -17.26 9.64 3.10
CA ALA A 146 -17.62 10.31 4.34
C ALA A 146 -17.03 11.73 4.47
N THR A 147 -15.90 12.03 3.82
CA THR A 147 -15.36 13.41 3.81
C THR A 147 -16.26 14.40 3.07
N THR A 148 -17.10 13.92 2.16
CA THR A 148 -18.14 14.74 1.50
C THR A 148 -19.37 14.91 2.39
N THR A 149 -19.74 13.85 3.13
CA THR A 149 -20.89 13.86 4.05
C THR A 149 -20.55 13.12 5.35
N PRO A 150 -20.06 13.83 6.39
CA PRO A 150 -19.67 13.20 7.65
C PRO A 150 -20.85 12.50 8.33
N SER A 151 -20.67 11.24 8.71
CA SER A 151 -21.69 10.45 9.41
C SER A 151 -21.06 9.64 10.54
N PRO A 152 -21.58 9.72 11.79
CA PRO A 152 -21.12 8.89 12.90
C PRO A 152 -21.24 7.38 12.61
N GLN A 153 -22.24 6.99 11.81
CA GLN A 153 -22.42 5.60 11.43
C GLN A 153 -21.30 5.09 10.53
N VAL A 154 -20.81 5.93 9.61
CA VAL A 154 -19.68 5.57 8.75
C VAL A 154 -18.41 5.47 9.58
N ALA A 155 -18.18 6.40 10.51
CA ALA A 155 -17.03 6.33 11.41
C ALA A 155 -17.00 5.00 12.22
N ALA A 156 -18.16 4.56 12.74
CA ALA A 156 -18.26 3.29 13.46
C ALA A 156 -17.95 2.08 12.55
N GLN A 157 -18.40 2.10 11.29
CA GLN A 157 -18.08 1.04 10.31
C GLN A 157 -16.58 0.99 9.97
N LEU A 158 -15.92 2.15 9.86
CA LEU A 158 -14.46 2.19 9.62
C LEU A 158 -13.69 1.56 10.78
N VAL A 159 -14.10 1.82 12.02
CA VAL A 159 -13.52 1.19 13.22
C VAL A 159 -13.74 -0.32 13.20
N GLU A 160 -14.94 -0.78 12.84
CA GLU A 160 -15.27 -2.21 12.76
C GLU A 160 -14.37 -2.94 11.74
N ILE A 161 -14.19 -2.34 10.55
CA ILE A 161 -13.31 -2.90 9.51
C ILE A 161 -11.85 -2.90 10.00
N ALA A 162 -11.38 -1.82 10.62
CA ALA A 162 -10.02 -1.74 11.17
C ALA A 162 -9.77 -2.81 12.24
N LEU A 163 -10.73 -3.06 13.14
CA LEU A 163 -10.63 -4.14 14.13
C LEU A 163 -10.64 -5.52 13.45
N LYS A 164 -11.44 -5.71 12.38
CA LYS A 164 -11.42 -6.96 11.60
C LYS A 164 -10.06 -7.22 10.96
N GLU A 165 -9.39 -6.19 10.44
CA GLU A 165 -8.01 -6.29 9.94
C GLU A 165 -7.01 -6.63 11.06
N CYS A 166 -7.14 -5.99 12.23
CA CYS A 166 -6.30 -6.28 13.39
C CYS A 166 -6.45 -7.73 13.83
N LYS A 167 -7.68 -8.25 13.87
CA LYS A 167 -7.97 -9.65 14.16
C LYS A 167 -7.28 -10.60 13.18
N MET A 168 -7.32 -10.30 11.88
CA MET A 168 -6.64 -11.11 10.86
C MET A 168 -5.12 -11.05 11.02
N PHE A 169 -4.58 -9.89 11.37
CA PHE A 169 -3.16 -9.75 11.67
C PHE A 169 -2.74 -10.69 12.80
N GLU A 170 -3.47 -10.72 13.91
CA GLU A 170 -3.16 -11.61 15.05
C GLU A 170 -3.38 -13.08 14.72
N ALA A 171 -4.42 -13.41 13.95
CA ALA A 171 -4.65 -14.76 13.49
C ALA A 171 -3.47 -15.27 12.64
N VAL A 172 -2.99 -14.45 11.69
CA VAL A 172 -1.80 -14.74 10.88
C VAL A 172 -0.54 -14.81 11.74
N GLU A 173 -0.39 -13.93 12.74
CA GLU A 173 0.75 -13.92 13.65
C GLU A 173 0.83 -15.21 14.47
N HIS A 174 -0.29 -15.73 14.96
CA HIS A 174 -0.31 -16.89 15.84
C HIS A 174 -0.57 -18.23 15.14
N CYS A 175 -0.79 -18.22 13.83
CA CYS A 175 -0.94 -19.43 13.04
C CYS A 175 0.37 -20.24 12.98
N GLU A 176 0.31 -21.51 13.37
CA GLU A 176 1.45 -22.43 13.32
C GLU A 176 1.79 -22.86 11.89
N GLN A 177 0.79 -22.91 11.01
CA GLN A 177 0.92 -23.36 9.61
C GLN A 177 1.24 -22.23 8.62
N LYS A 178 1.51 -21.02 9.12
CA LYS A 178 1.77 -19.86 8.27
C LYS A 178 3.07 -20.01 7.47
N PRO A 179 3.14 -19.47 6.23
CA PRO A 179 4.39 -19.41 5.49
C PRO A 179 5.42 -18.50 6.19
N PRO A 180 6.73 -18.74 6.01
CA PRO A 180 7.77 -17.85 6.52
C PRO A 180 7.56 -16.41 6.07
N GLY A 181 7.62 -15.47 7.02
CA GLY A 181 7.42 -14.05 6.72
C GLY A 181 5.97 -13.64 6.50
N ALA A 182 4.97 -14.50 6.79
CA ALA A 182 3.55 -14.21 6.53
C ALA A 182 3.08 -12.83 7.01
N ILE A 183 3.56 -12.41 8.18
CA ILE A 183 3.17 -11.12 8.77
C ILE A 183 3.57 -9.90 7.92
N LEU A 184 4.60 -10.03 7.08
CA LEU A 184 5.04 -8.97 6.17
C LEU A 184 4.00 -8.69 5.09
N GLY A 185 3.21 -9.68 4.70
CA GLY A 185 2.10 -9.52 3.76
C GLY A 185 0.99 -8.61 4.28
N CYS A 186 0.91 -8.42 5.61
CA CYS A 186 -0.12 -7.60 6.24
C CYS A 186 0.29 -6.14 6.48
N GLN A 187 1.53 -5.75 6.13
CA GLN A 187 2.11 -4.48 6.57
C GLN A 187 1.35 -3.24 6.11
N ALA A 188 0.82 -3.29 4.88
CA ALA A 188 0.17 -2.14 4.24
C ALA A 188 -1.21 -1.90 4.87
N SER A 189 -2.00 -2.96 4.99
CA SER A 189 -3.33 -2.94 5.59
C SER A 189 -3.25 -2.55 7.06
N LEU A 190 -2.29 -3.06 7.85
CA LEU A 190 -2.05 -2.58 9.23
C LEU A 190 -1.82 -1.06 9.27
N GLY A 191 -1.03 -0.54 8.33
CA GLY A 191 -0.80 0.89 8.18
C GLY A 191 -2.10 1.68 8.02
N ILE A 192 -3.03 1.18 7.22
CA ILE A 192 -4.32 1.83 6.95
C ILE A 192 -5.27 1.64 8.15
N ALA A 193 -5.43 0.43 8.68
CA ALA A 193 -6.27 0.15 9.86
C ALA A 193 -5.90 1.05 11.05
N SER A 194 -4.60 1.27 11.29
CA SER A 194 -4.13 2.10 12.39
C SER A 194 -4.58 3.57 12.34
N LEU A 195 -5.02 4.07 11.18
CA LEU A 195 -5.57 5.42 11.02
C LEU A 195 -6.99 5.55 11.58
N PHE A 196 -7.72 4.43 11.66
CA PHE A 196 -9.14 4.39 12.00
C PHE A 196 -9.42 3.77 13.36
N LEU A 197 -8.41 3.18 14.01
CA LEU A 197 -8.55 2.68 15.37
C LEU A 197 -8.80 3.81 16.39
N PRO A 198 -9.46 3.51 17.52
CA PRO A 198 -9.56 4.43 18.64
C PRO A 198 -8.18 4.95 19.07
N ARG A 199 -8.13 6.23 19.48
CA ARG A 199 -6.88 6.92 19.85
C ARG A 199 -6.57 6.83 21.35
N ASP A 200 -7.06 5.80 22.00
CA ASP A 200 -6.72 5.51 23.40
C ASP A 200 -5.38 4.76 23.46
N ARG A 201 -4.84 4.70 24.68
CA ARG A 201 -3.53 4.11 24.93
C ARG A 201 -3.48 2.64 24.51
N LYS A 202 -4.55 1.88 24.72
CA LYS A 202 -4.60 0.44 24.43
C LYS A 202 -4.35 0.15 22.95
N HIS A 203 -5.11 0.78 22.05
CA HIS A 203 -4.96 0.58 20.61
C HIS A 203 -3.65 1.17 20.09
N THR A 204 -3.22 2.31 20.63
CA THR A 204 -1.93 2.94 20.28
C THR A 204 -0.76 2.01 20.62
N ASP A 205 -0.71 1.48 21.85
CA ASP A 205 0.36 0.57 22.28
C ASP A 205 0.31 -0.76 21.53
N TRP A 206 -0.89 -1.27 21.22
CA TRP A 206 -1.05 -2.43 20.33
C TRP A 206 -0.45 -2.18 18.94
N CYS A 207 -0.80 -1.06 18.30
CA CYS A 207 -0.25 -0.67 17.00
C CYS A 207 1.28 -0.61 17.06
N ARG A 208 1.83 0.11 18.03
CA ARG A 208 3.29 0.25 18.20
C ARG A 208 3.99 -1.11 18.31
N ARG A 209 3.42 -2.07 19.02
CA ARG A 209 3.93 -3.46 19.08
C ARG A 209 3.90 -4.15 17.72
N LYS A 210 2.80 -4.03 16.97
CA LYS A 210 2.68 -4.68 15.66
C LYS A 210 3.58 -4.03 14.60
N PHE A 211 3.72 -2.71 14.59
CA PHE A 211 4.69 -2.00 13.73
C PHE A 211 6.13 -2.43 14.06
N ALA A 212 6.49 -2.49 15.34
CA ALA A 212 7.80 -2.98 15.78
C ALA A 212 8.06 -4.42 15.31
N LEU A 213 7.08 -5.30 15.45
CA LEU A 213 7.17 -6.69 15.00
C LEU A 213 7.47 -6.79 13.50
N ILE A 214 6.77 -6.02 12.66
CA ILE A 214 6.99 -6.02 11.21
C ILE A 214 8.42 -5.57 10.88
N GLU A 215 8.89 -4.49 11.52
CA GLU A 215 10.26 -4.02 11.30
C GLU A 215 11.32 -5.01 11.79
N GLN A 216 11.06 -5.70 12.90
CA GLN A 216 11.91 -6.79 13.39
C GLN A 216 11.95 -7.97 12.41
N LYS A 217 10.93 -8.15 11.57
CA LYS A 217 10.88 -9.19 10.54
C LYS A 217 11.41 -8.74 9.17
N GLY A 218 11.84 -7.49 9.04
CA GLY A 218 12.64 -7.03 7.90
C GLY A 218 11.99 -6.00 6.98
N TYR A 219 10.76 -5.54 7.26
CA TYR A 219 10.15 -4.45 6.49
C TYR A 219 10.37 -3.11 7.19
N ILE A 220 11.03 -2.15 6.55
CA ILE A 220 11.33 -0.85 7.16
C ILE A 220 10.30 0.18 6.73
N TYR A 221 9.52 0.71 7.69
CA TYR A 221 8.58 1.78 7.38
C TYR A 221 9.31 3.10 7.10
N PRO A 222 8.83 3.90 6.12
CA PRO A 222 9.39 5.22 5.84
C PRO A 222 9.33 6.16 7.06
N ALA A 223 10.31 7.05 7.18
CA ALA A 223 10.34 8.07 8.24
C ALA A 223 9.08 8.93 8.25
N ALA A 224 8.55 9.29 7.08
CA ALA A 224 7.31 10.05 6.94
C ALA A 224 6.09 9.35 7.56
N LEU A 225 6.03 8.00 7.53
CA LEU A 225 4.95 7.28 8.20
C LEU A 225 5.08 7.39 9.72
N ARG A 226 6.28 7.21 10.26
CA ARG A 226 6.55 7.32 11.70
C ARG A 226 6.25 8.73 12.23
N GLN A 227 6.61 9.76 11.47
CA GLN A 227 6.27 11.14 11.80
C GLN A 227 4.75 11.31 11.85
N HIS A 228 4.04 10.88 10.81
CA HIS A 228 2.57 10.98 10.77
C HIS A 228 1.90 10.24 11.93
N MET A 229 2.36 9.02 12.25
CA MET A 229 1.84 8.26 13.39
C MET A 229 2.16 8.92 14.73
N SER A 230 3.32 9.59 14.84
CA SER A 230 3.67 10.33 16.05
C SER A 230 2.70 11.48 16.31
N GLU A 231 2.36 12.22 15.26
CA GLU A 231 1.36 13.30 15.30
C GLU A 231 -0.04 12.75 15.59
N LEU A 232 -0.42 11.64 14.96
CA LEU A 232 -1.75 11.03 15.11
C LEU A 232 -2.01 10.51 16.52
N TRP A 233 -1.00 9.86 17.12
CA TRP A 233 -1.13 9.23 18.43
C TRP A 233 -0.70 10.14 19.59
N GLY A 234 -0.04 11.26 19.31
CA GLY A 234 0.52 12.14 20.34
C GLY A 234 1.67 11.49 21.12
N VAL A 235 2.38 10.53 20.52
CA VAL A 235 3.50 9.80 21.11
C VAL A 235 4.67 9.82 20.14
N ASP A 236 5.86 10.19 20.58
CA ASP A 236 7.04 10.19 19.71
C ASP A 236 7.46 8.75 19.35
N VAL A 237 7.33 8.41 18.06
CA VAL A 237 7.81 7.14 17.46
C VAL A 237 8.79 7.40 16.31
N ASN A 238 9.35 8.61 16.22
CA ASN A 238 10.27 9.00 15.14
C ASN A 238 11.58 8.22 15.17
N HIS A 239 12.04 7.82 16.36
CA HIS A 239 13.23 6.99 16.51
C HIS A 239 12.88 5.50 16.38
N TRP A 240 11.99 5.03 17.24
CA TRP A 240 11.56 3.63 17.32
C TRP A 240 10.12 3.54 17.80
N TRP A 241 9.44 2.44 17.45
CA TRP A 241 8.03 2.24 17.79
C TRP A 241 7.79 2.03 19.28
N LEU A 242 8.69 1.32 19.98
CA LEU A 242 8.53 0.96 21.38
C LEU A 242 9.37 1.87 22.30
N PRO A 243 8.96 2.07 23.57
CA PRO A 243 9.71 2.90 24.50
C PRO A 243 11.06 2.24 24.86
N HIS A 244 12.05 3.07 25.21
CA HIS A 244 13.39 2.62 25.64
C HIS A 244 14.09 1.69 24.64
N ASP A 245 13.86 1.88 23.34
CA ASP A 245 14.43 1.06 22.26
C ASP A 245 14.16 -0.45 22.40
N ALA A 246 13.07 -0.81 23.09
CA ALA A 246 12.72 -2.18 23.34
C ALA A 246 12.57 -2.95 22.01
N GLY A 247 13.37 -4.01 21.86
CA GLY A 247 13.36 -4.83 20.65
C GLY A 247 13.84 -4.11 19.38
N TYR A 248 14.60 -3.02 19.47
CA TYR A 248 15.13 -2.31 18.30
C TYR A 248 16.33 -3.05 17.68
N PRO A 249 16.19 -3.71 16.51
CA PRO A 249 17.26 -4.55 15.97
C PRO A 249 18.49 -3.72 15.56
N SER A 250 19.69 -4.24 15.83
CA SER A 250 20.95 -3.62 15.38
C SER A 250 21.03 -3.50 13.86
N VAL A 251 20.49 -4.48 13.13
CA VAL A 251 20.43 -4.45 11.66
C VAL A 251 19.55 -3.31 11.14
N VAL A 252 18.41 -3.04 11.77
CA VAL A 252 17.53 -1.93 11.36
C VAL A 252 18.20 -0.58 11.64
N ARG A 253 18.91 -0.46 12.77
CA ARG A 253 19.75 0.72 13.07
C ARG A 253 20.80 0.96 11.97
N ALA A 254 21.62 -0.04 11.69
CA ALA A 254 22.66 0.05 10.67
C ALA A 254 22.10 0.39 9.27
N LEU A 255 20.96 -0.20 8.89
CA LEU A 255 20.30 0.10 7.61
C LEU A 255 19.82 1.54 7.55
N ARG A 256 19.23 2.07 8.62
CA ARG A 256 18.78 3.46 8.68
C ARG A 256 19.94 4.44 8.63
N ASP A 257 21.00 4.16 9.38
CA ASP A 257 22.23 4.97 9.37
C ASP A 257 22.84 5.00 7.98
N PHE A 258 22.88 3.86 7.28
CA PHE A 258 23.35 3.77 5.90
C PHE A 258 22.48 4.56 4.91
N VAL A 259 21.15 4.47 5.03
CA VAL A 259 20.23 5.25 4.18
C VAL A 259 20.40 6.75 4.42
N GLN A 260 20.52 7.17 5.68
CA GLN A 260 20.75 8.57 6.03
C GLN A 260 22.11 9.06 5.50
N TYR A 261 23.15 8.24 5.63
CA TYR A 261 24.46 8.51 5.06
C TYR A 261 24.38 8.70 3.53
N ARG A 262 23.71 7.80 2.81
CA ARG A 262 23.51 7.95 1.35
C ARG A 262 22.68 9.17 0.98
N ALA A 263 21.68 9.54 1.79
CA ALA A 263 20.89 10.74 1.54
C ALA A 263 21.70 12.03 1.77
N SER A 264 22.69 11.99 2.67
CA SER A 264 23.59 13.11 2.96
C SER A 264 24.78 13.25 2.00
N MET A 265 25.04 12.22 1.18
CA MET A 265 26.09 12.25 0.17
C MET A 265 25.72 13.21 -0.97
N PRO A 266 26.66 14.06 -1.43
CA PRO A 266 26.48 14.81 -2.66
C PRO A 266 26.19 13.84 -3.81
N ARG A 267 25.07 14.03 -4.52
CA ARG A 267 24.80 13.26 -5.74
C ARG A 267 25.79 13.71 -6.80
N ASP A 268 26.62 12.81 -7.31
CA ASP A 268 27.39 13.08 -8.54
C ASP A 268 26.39 13.46 -9.65
N ALA A 269 26.72 14.50 -10.41
CA ALA A 269 25.89 15.01 -11.51
C ALA A 269 25.45 13.90 -12.50
N LEU A 270 26.27 12.85 -12.63
CA LEU A 270 25.96 11.68 -13.46
C LEU A 270 24.79 10.83 -12.91
N THR A 271 24.68 10.69 -11.59
CA THR A 271 23.60 9.93 -10.93
C THR A 271 22.28 10.70 -10.88
N ALA A 272 22.32 12.04 -10.89
CA ALA A 272 21.13 12.87 -11.05
C ALA A 272 20.50 12.68 -12.45
N ASN A 273 21.33 12.52 -13.49
CA ASN A 273 20.87 12.30 -14.87
C ASN A 273 20.19 10.93 -15.10
N VAL A 274 20.43 9.92 -14.26
CA VAL A 274 19.79 8.60 -14.41
C VAL A 274 18.34 8.62 -13.91
N SER A 275 18.03 9.41 -12.86
CA SER A 275 16.64 9.69 -12.48
C SER A 275 15.91 10.60 -13.47
N ASP A 276 16.65 11.37 -14.26
CA ASP A 276 16.16 12.21 -15.36
C ASP A 276 16.07 11.46 -16.70
N MET A 277 16.23 10.12 -16.72
CA MET A 277 16.02 9.33 -17.94
C MET A 277 14.57 9.29 -18.42
N SER A 278 13.60 9.89 -17.72
CA SER A 278 12.30 10.28 -18.29
C SER A 278 12.42 11.54 -19.16
N GLY A 279 13.26 12.50 -18.76
CA GLY A 279 13.54 13.73 -19.50
C GLY A 279 14.35 13.52 -20.77
N ILE A 280 15.15 12.44 -20.87
CA ILE A 280 15.86 12.08 -22.12
C ILE A 280 14.89 11.59 -23.20
N PHE A 281 13.86 10.80 -22.83
CA PHE A 281 12.81 10.39 -23.78
C PHE A 281 11.88 11.55 -24.15
N GLU A 282 11.65 12.47 -23.21
CA GLU A 282 10.88 13.71 -23.46
C GLU A 282 11.64 14.67 -24.39
N ALA A 283 12.97 14.79 -24.24
CA ALA A 283 13.84 15.56 -25.13
C ALA A 283 13.97 14.92 -26.54
N MET A 284 13.88 13.60 -26.66
CA MET A 284 13.84 12.93 -27.97
C MET A 284 12.49 13.12 -28.69
N ASN A 285 11.36 13.18 -27.98
CA ASN A 285 10.06 13.48 -28.57
C ASN A 285 9.94 14.94 -29.03
N LEU A 286 10.56 15.89 -28.32
CA LEU A 286 10.54 17.32 -28.70
C LEU A 286 11.47 17.65 -29.88
N ALA A 287 12.51 16.84 -30.11
CA ALA A 287 13.43 17.01 -31.25
C ALA A 287 12.83 16.52 -32.59
N GLU A 288 11.81 15.66 -32.57
CA GLU A 288 11.07 15.26 -33.78
C GLU A 288 9.93 16.24 -34.15
N GLU A 289 9.41 17.03 -33.20
CA GLU A 289 8.33 18.00 -33.45
C GLU A 289 8.80 19.42 -33.78
N THR A 290 10.05 19.77 -33.50
CA THR A 290 10.62 21.07 -33.91
C THR A 290 11.42 20.94 -35.20
N GLY A 291 10.69 20.78 -36.31
CA GLY A 291 11.21 21.12 -37.62
C GLY A 291 11.56 22.61 -37.67
N LEU A 292 12.82 22.95 -37.40
CA LEU A 292 13.38 24.28 -37.60
C LEU A 292 14.66 24.16 -38.44
N GLU A 293 14.40 24.34 -39.73
CA GLU A 293 15.17 24.99 -40.79
C GLU A 293 16.72 25.05 -40.66
N GLU A 294 17.36 24.38 -41.61
CA GLU A 294 18.75 24.56 -42.02
C GLU A 294 19.02 26.02 -42.46
N GLU A 295 19.42 26.94 -41.57
CA GLU A 295 20.03 28.19 -42.07
C GLU A 295 21.09 28.90 -41.21
N ASP A 296 21.43 28.44 -39.99
CA ASP A 296 22.36 29.19 -39.10
C ASP A 296 23.76 28.56 -38.88
N LEU A 297 24.20 27.64 -39.75
CA LEU A 297 25.58 27.09 -39.73
C LEU A 297 26.42 27.50 -40.95
N LYS A 298 26.29 28.74 -41.41
CA LYS A 298 27.26 29.37 -42.34
C LYS A 298 27.76 30.70 -41.80
N GLY A 299 28.89 30.66 -41.09
CA GLY A 299 29.59 31.86 -40.63
C GLY A 299 30.99 31.58 -40.06
N SER A 300 31.95 31.31 -40.96
CA SER A 300 33.41 31.55 -40.81
C SER A 300 34.15 30.87 -39.64
N TRP A 301 34.74 29.68 -39.81
CA TRP A 301 36.13 29.46 -40.24
C TRP A 301 37.18 30.51 -39.78
N GLY A 302 38.13 30.06 -38.95
CA GLY A 302 39.55 30.43 -39.05
C GLY A 302 40.19 31.08 -37.82
N SER A 303 40.92 30.29 -37.01
CA SER A 303 42.38 30.39 -36.83
C SER A 303 42.86 29.70 -35.52
N SER A 304 43.73 28.70 -35.69
CA SER A 304 44.59 28.15 -34.64
C SER A 304 45.61 29.20 -34.16
N PRO A 305 46.26 28.94 -33.01
CA PRO A 305 47.72 29.00 -33.05
C PRO A 305 48.37 27.80 -32.34
N GLU A 306 49.23 27.10 -33.08
CA GLU A 306 50.40 26.41 -32.53
C GLU A 306 51.59 27.39 -32.53
N GLY A 307 52.49 27.25 -31.54
CA GLY A 307 53.92 27.59 -31.74
C GLY A 307 54.68 28.27 -30.60
N ASP A 308 55.15 27.46 -29.64
CA ASP A 308 56.56 27.23 -29.23
C ASP A 308 57.53 28.29 -28.62
N VAL A 309 58.46 27.68 -27.82
CA VAL A 309 59.82 28.07 -27.36
C VAL A 309 59.87 28.95 -26.08
N VAL A 310 60.46 28.55 -24.94
CA VAL A 310 61.77 27.92 -24.63
C VAL A 310 61.65 26.84 -23.57
#